data_AF-A0A1Q7K711-F1
#
_entry.id   AF-A0A1Q7K711-F1
#
_cell.length_a   1.000
_cell.length_b   1.000
_cell.length_c   1.000
_cell.angle_alpha   90.00
_cell.angle_beta   90.00
_cell.angle_gamma   90.00
#
_symmetry.space_group_name_H-M   'P 1'
#
loop_
_entity.id
_entity.type
_entity.pdbx_description
1 polymer ?
#
loop_
_entity_poly.entity_id
_entity_poly.type
_entity_poly.pdbx_seq_one_letter_code
_entity_poly.pdbx_strand_id
1 'polypeptide(L)'
;MSKTCLKCGKTIEEDVDDPAADKYPSCGACWKEWTTYAVTVMNELRLDMSLPEHRKALRKYERAFFGLEKGIGEIEKKPDNPEGQHGHHH
;
A
#
# COMPACT_ATOMS: atom_id res chain seq x y z
N MET A 1 -16.53 17.40 15.90
CA MET A 1 -16.81 15.94 15.80
C MET A 1 -15.47 15.24 15.71
N SER A 2 -15.13 14.41 16.71
CA SER A 2 -13.92 13.58 16.67
C SER A 2 -14.11 12.47 15.63
N LYS A 3 -13.23 12.40 14.62
CA LYS A 3 -13.27 11.31 13.63
C LYS A 3 -12.66 10.05 14.24
N THR A 4 -13.14 8.88 13.83
CA THR A 4 -12.60 7.59 14.25
C THR A 4 -11.86 6.94 13.11
N CYS A 5 -10.66 6.41 13.37
CA CYS A 5 -9.86 5.72 12.38
C CYS A 5 -10.54 4.44 11.91
N LEU A 6 -10.74 4.31 10.61
CA LEU A 6 -11.36 3.16 9.96
C LEU A 6 -10.58 1.85 10.18
N LYS A 7 -9.25 1.94 10.30
CA LYS A 7 -8.36 0.78 10.45
C LYS A 7 -8.31 0.25 11.89
N CYS A 8 -8.06 1.13 12.85
CA CYS A 8 -7.78 0.73 14.23
C CYS A 8 -8.87 1.10 15.24
N GLY A 9 -9.90 1.85 14.82
CA GLY A 9 -11.00 2.28 15.70
C GLY A 9 -10.64 3.35 16.72
N LYS A 10 -9.39 3.85 16.73
CA LYS A 10 -8.96 4.93 17.64
C LYS A 10 -9.49 6.28 17.18
N THR A 11 -9.68 7.20 18.11
CA THR A 11 -9.97 8.60 17.81
C THR A 11 -8.81 9.23 17.06
N ILE A 12 -9.11 10.00 16.02
CA ILE A 12 -8.15 10.79 15.27
C ILE A 12 -7.97 12.12 16.00
N GLU A 13 -6.79 12.32 16.59
CA GLU A 13 -6.43 13.53 17.33
C GLU A 13 -5.91 14.63 16.39
N GLU A 14 -5.20 14.23 15.34
CA GLU A 14 -4.60 15.12 14.33
C GLU A 14 -4.92 14.59 12.93
N ASP A 15 -5.28 15.50 12.02
CA ASP A 15 -5.42 15.17 10.61
C ASP A 15 -4.03 14.89 9.99
N VAL A 16 -4.01 14.10 8.92
CA VAL A 16 -2.78 13.73 8.22
C VAL A 16 -2.46 14.79 7.17
N ASP A 17 -1.21 15.24 7.12
CA ASP A 17 -0.70 16.17 6.09
C ASP A 17 -0.43 15.46 4.74
N ASP A 18 -1.47 14.86 4.19
CA ASP A 18 -1.48 14.22 2.87
C ASP A 18 -2.89 14.33 2.26
N PRO A 19 -3.09 15.06 1.14
CA PRO A 19 -4.39 15.17 0.49
C PRO A 19 -5.02 13.83 0.07
N ALA A 20 -4.22 12.78 -0.10
CA ALA A 20 -4.75 11.45 -0.38
C ALA A 20 -5.39 10.80 0.85
N ALA A 21 -5.00 11.20 2.07
CA ALA A 21 -5.57 10.72 3.32
C ALA A 21 -7.01 11.24 3.53
N ASP A 22 -7.39 12.37 2.95
CA ASP A 22 -8.76 12.92 3.04
C ASP A 22 -9.85 11.95 2.55
N LYS A 23 -9.47 10.98 1.70
CA LYS A 23 -10.37 9.94 1.19
C LYS A 23 -10.81 8.94 2.27
N TYR A 24 -10.04 8.81 3.35
CA TYR A 24 -10.26 7.80 4.38
C TYR A 24 -10.09 8.41 5.77
N PRO A 25 -11.05 8.21 6.70
CA PRO A 25 -10.81 8.58 8.09
C PRO A 25 -9.73 7.64 8.66
N SER A 26 -8.49 8.12 8.72
CA SER A 26 -7.33 7.38 9.22
C SER A 26 -6.49 8.24 10.15
N CYS A 27 -5.94 7.63 11.20
CA CYS A 27 -4.95 8.32 12.04
C CYS A 27 -3.58 8.27 11.36
N GLY A 28 -2.68 9.19 11.74
CA GLY A 28 -1.34 9.27 11.15
C GLY A 28 -0.54 7.97 11.23
N ALA A 29 -0.70 7.17 12.29
CA ALA A 29 -0.04 5.88 12.42
C ALA A 29 -0.49 4.87 11.33
N CYS A 30 -1.80 4.73 11.12
CA CYS A 30 -2.32 3.83 10.09
C CYS A 30 -2.05 4.34 8.66
N TRP A 31 -2.03 5.66 8.45
CA TRP A 31 -1.64 6.22 7.15
C TRP A 31 -0.16 5.98 6.84
N LYS A 32 0.72 6.15 7.84
CA LYS A 32 2.15 5.85 7.71
C LYS A 32 2.41 4.36 7.41
N GLU A 33 1.64 3.48 8.06
CA GLU A 33 1.69 2.04 7.79
C GLU A 33 1.24 1.73 6.35
N TRP A 34 0.13 2.33 5.91
CA TRP A 34 -0.35 2.19 4.53
C TRP A 34 0.69 2.66 3.51
N THR A 35 1.26 3.86 3.65
CA THR A 35 2.24 4.40 2.70
C THR A 35 3.50 3.52 2.62
N THR A 36 3.95 2.98 3.74
CA THR A 36 5.05 1.99 3.78
C THR A 36 4.66 0.71 3.03
N TYR A 37 3.48 0.16 3.33
CA TYR A 37 2.98 -1.05 2.66
C TYR A 37 2.75 -0.84 1.16
N ALA A 38 2.26 0.34 0.75
CA ALA A 38 2.04 0.71 -0.64
C ALA A 38 3.34 0.67 -1.46
N VAL A 39 4.47 1.12 -0.88
CA VAL A 39 5.79 0.99 -1.51
C VAL A 39 6.17 -0.48 -1.70
N THR A 40 5.93 -1.33 -0.70
CA THR A 40 6.14 -2.77 -0.83
C THR A 40 5.28 -3.37 -1.94
N VAL A 41 3.97 -3.07 -1.98
CA VAL A 41 3.06 -3.52 -3.05
C VAL A 41 3.57 -3.09 -4.43
N MET A 42 3.99 -1.83 -4.57
CA MET A 42 4.52 -1.31 -5.84
C MET A 42 5.78 -2.04 -6.28
N ASN A 43 6.71 -2.30 -5.37
CA ASN A 43 7.97 -2.97 -5.68
C ASN A 43 7.78 -4.46 -6.00
N GLU A 44 7.05 -5.19 -5.16
CA GLU A 44 6.85 -6.64 -5.30
C GLU A 44 6.02 -6.99 -6.54
N LEU A 45 5.00 -6.18 -6.87
CA LEU A 45 4.17 -6.39 -8.06
C LEU A 45 4.69 -5.65 -9.30
N ARG A 46 5.83 -4.95 -9.19
CA ARG A 46 6.44 -4.14 -10.26
C ARG A 46 5.44 -3.17 -10.91
N LEU A 47 4.69 -2.45 -10.07
CA LEU A 47 3.68 -1.50 -10.53
C LEU A 47 4.33 -0.22 -11.08
N ASP A 48 4.17 0.00 -12.37
CA ASP A 48 4.38 1.30 -13.01
C ASP A 48 3.21 2.27 -12.74
N MET A 49 3.44 3.30 -11.92
CA MET A 49 2.44 4.30 -11.53
C MET A 49 2.01 5.24 -12.67
N SER A 50 2.69 5.23 -13.81
CA SER A 50 2.24 5.92 -15.03
C SER A 50 1.07 5.21 -15.70
N LEU A 51 0.90 3.90 -15.48
CA LEU A 51 -0.16 3.10 -16.07
C LEU A 51 -1.46 3.12 -15.23
N PRO A 52 -2.62 3.40 -15.85
CA PRO A 52 -3.90 3.47 -15.12
C PRO A 52 -4.30 2.15 -14.47
N GLU A 53 -4.03 1.03 -15.13
CA GLU A 53 -4.36 -0.31 -14.61
C GLU A 53 -3.54 -0.65 -13.36
N HIS A 54 -2.27 -0.24 -13.31
CA HIS A 54 -1.42 -0.43 -12.13
C HIS A 54 -1.85 0.44 -10.96
N ARG A 55 -2.24 1.70 -11.22
CA ARG A 55 -2.86 2.55 -10.19
C ARG A 55 -4.12 1.91 -9.64
N LYS A 56 -4.97 1.33 -10.51
CA LYS A 56 -6.18 0.60 -10.10
C LYS A 56 -5.84 -0.63 -9.25
N ALA A 57 -4.77 -1.35 -9.56
CA ALA A 57 -4.28 -2.46 -8.75
C ALA A 57 -3.87 -1.99 -7.34
N LEU A 58 -3.05 -0.95 -7.22
CA LEU A 58 -2.65 -0.39 -5.92
C LEU A 58 -3.86 0.07 -5.09
N ARG A 59 -4.87 0.69 -5.73
CA ARG A 59 -6.14 1.08 -5.09
C ARG A 59 -6.92 -0.09 -4.48
N LYS A 60 -6.80 -1.31 -5.04
CA LYS A 60 -7.40 -2.50 -4.43
C LYS A 60 -6.72 -2.83 -3.09
N TYR A 61 -5.39 -2.84 -3.06
CA TYR A 61 -4.62 -3.04 -1.83
C TYR A 61 -4.90 -1.95 -0.78
N GLU A 62 -5.09 -0.71 -1.20
CA GLU A 62 -5.50 0.40 -0.32
C GLU A 62 -6.84 0.12 0.34
N ARG A 63 -7.85 -0.24 -0.46
CA ARG A 63 -9.19 -0.58 0.05
C ARG A 63 -9.16 -1.78 0.98
N ALA A 64 -8.36 -2.81 0.65
CA ALA A 64 -8.18 -3.97 1.49
C ALA A 64 -7.48 -3.61 2.81
N PHE A 65 -6.44 -2.76 2.77
CA PHE A 65 -5.72 -2.30 3.96
C PHE A 65 -6.67 -1.64 4.96
N PHE A 66 -7.55 -0.76 4.49
CA PHE A 66 -8.57 -0.09 5.30
C PHE A 66 -9.85 -0.92 5.55
N GLY A 67 -9.88 -2.20 5.17
CA GLY A 67 -11.01 -3.11 5.45
C GLY A 67 -12.26 -2.85 4.62
N LEU A 68 -12.17 -2.08 3.53
CA LEU A 68 -13.26 -1.78 2.60
C LEU A 68 -13.44 -2.86 1.52
N GLU A 69 -12.48 -3.77 1.39
CA GLU A 69 -12.52 -4.91 0.47
C GLU A 69 -11.98 -6.15 1.18
N LYS A 70 -12.74 -7.24 1.20
CA LYS A 70 -12.31 -8.52 1.78
C LYS A 70 -11.67 -9.36 0.66
N GLY A 71 -10.45 -9.87 0.88
CA GLY A 71 -9.91 -10.97 0.07
C GLY A 71 -8.64 -10.69 -0.74
N ILE A 72 -7.94 -9.58 -0.51
CA ILE A 72 -6.56 -9.45 -1.02
C ILE A 72 -5.65 -10.02 0.07
N GLY A 73 -5.41 -11.32 -0.01
CA GLY A 73 -4.45 -12.02 0.85
C GLY A 73 -3.07 -11.37 0.75
N GLU A 74 -2.27 -11.54 1.81
CA GLU A 74 -0.86 -11.12 1.87
C GLU A 74 -0.18 -11.26 0.51
N ILE A 75 0.60 -10.24 0.11
CA ILE A 75 1.41 -10.28 -1.09
C ILE A 75 2.17 -11.61 -1.08
N GLU A 76 1.78 -12.54 -1.95
CA GLU A 76 2.48 -13.81 -2.10
C GLU A 76 3.89 -13.48 -2.54
N LYS A 77 4.84 -13.55 -1.59
CA LYS A 77 6.26 -13.42 -1.84
C LYS A 77 6.63 -14.50 -2.86
N LYS A 78 6.67 -14.14 -4.13
CA LYS A 78 7.35 -14.99 -5.11
C LYS A 78 8.81 -15.01 -4.69
N PRO A 79 9.40 -16.19 -4.39
CA PRO A 79 10.80 -16.24 -4.04
C PRO A 79 11.59 -15.66 -5.21
N ASP A 80 12.32 -14.59 -4.92
CA ASP A 80 13.40 -14.08 -5.76
C ASP A 80 14.33 -15.27 -6.00
N ASN A 81 14.42 -15.70 -7.26
CA ASN A 81 15.42 -16.66 -7.69
C ASN A 81 16.61 -15.85 -8.21
N PRO A 82 17.69 -15.68 -7.43
CA PRO A 82 18.90 -15.05 -7.92
C PRO A 82 19.73 -16.11 -8.65
N GLU A 83 19.33 -16.51 -9.86
CA GLU A 83 20.19 -17.33 -10.72
C GLU A 83 21.17 -16.45 -11.52
N GLY A 84 22.42 -16.41 -11.03
CA GLY A 84 23.67 -16.36 -11.83
C GLY A 84 24.05 -15.01 -12.43
N GLN A 85 24.83 -14.16 -11.76
CA GLN A 85 26.31 -14.14 -11.77
C GLN A 85 27.01 -14.33 -13.15
N HIS A 86 27.71 -13.28 -13.54
CA HIS A 86 29.03 -13.25 -14.19
C HIS A 86 29.21 -13.77 -15.63
N GLY A 87 29.38 -12.80 -16.55
CA GLY A 87 30.58 -12.66 -17.40
C GLY A 87 30.79 -13.62 -18.57
N HIS A 88 30.70 -13.11 -19.80
CA HIS A 88 31.87 -13.05 -20.68
C HIS A 88 31.56 -12.15 -21.89
N HIS A 89 32.35 -11.10 -22.02
CA HIS A 89 32.51 -10.34 -23.25
C HIS A 89 33.62 -11.03 -24.03
N HIS A 90 33.32 -11.56 -25.21
CA HIS A 90 34.31 -11.81 -26.26
C HIS A 90 33.60 -11.80 -27.61
#